data_AF-A0A937X219-F1
#
_entry.id   AF-A0A937X219-F1
#
_cell.length_a   1.000
_cell.length_b   1.000
_cell.length_c   1.000
_cell.angle_alpha   90.00
_cell.angle_beta   90.00
_cell.angle_gamma   90.00
#
_symmetry.space_group_name_H-M   'P 1'
#
loop_
_entity.id
_entity.type
_entity.pdbx_description
1 polymer ?
#
loop_
_entity_poly.entity_id
_entity_poly.type
_entity_poly.pdbx_seq_one_letter_code
_entity_poly.pdbx_strand_id
1 'polypeptide(L)'
;MASKPTWIATLPVGHSDGWPRSTANGCQVGIAGKLYPVVASISANHCLIDLGDETAVRIGDEALLVGEAGGLTIEAHTVARQTKVGVYTLLMHLNPWLARRYV
;
A
#
# COMPACT_ATOMS: atom_id res chain seq x y z
N MET A 1 -9.44 -12.68 -11.15
CA MET A 1 -10.88 -12.34 -11.06
C MET A 1 -11.32 -12.64 -9.63
N ALA A 2 -12.15 -11.80 -9.03
CA ALA A 2 -12.66 -12.05 -7.68
C ALA A 2 -13.59 -13.27 -7.69
N SER A 3 -13.47 -14.15 -6.69
CA SER A 3 -14.30 -15.35 -6.56
C SER A 3 -15.64 -15.10 -5.87
N LYS A 4 -15.78 -13.95 -5.21
CA LYS A 4 -16.99 -13.48 -4.52
C LYS A 4 -17.09 -11.96 -4.56
N PRO A 5 -18.27 -11.36 -4.31
CA PRO A 5 -18.40 -9.92 -4.11
C PRO A 5 -17.41 -9.45 -3.04
N THR A 6 -16.70 -8.36 -3.33
CA THR A 6 -15.70 -7.80 -2.42
C THR A 6 -15.65 -6.27 -2.56
N TRP A 7 -15.33 -5.59 -1.48
CA TRP A 7 -15.07 -4.15 -1.43
C TRP A 7 -13.63 -3.87 -1.82
N ILE A 8 -13.43 -2.87 -2.68
CA ILE A 8 -12.11 -2.43 -3.11
C ILE A 8 -11.90 -0.98 -2.67
N ALA A 9 -10.83 -0.74 -1.90
CA ALA A 9 -10.34 0.62 -1.68
C ALA A 9 -9.33 1.01 -2.77
N THR A 10 -9.44 2.24 -3.24
CA THR A 10 -8.47 2.85 -4.15
C THR A 10 -7.64 3.85 -3.36
N LEU A 11 -6.33 3.65 -3.29
CA LEU A 11 -5.42 4.62 -2.68
C LEU A 11 -4.76 5.47 -3.78
N PRO A 12 -4.60 6.78 -3.57
CA PRO A 12 -3.98 7.69 -4.53
C PRO A 12 -2.44 7.61 -4.45
N VAL A 13 -1.90 6.40 -4.58
CA VAL A 13 -0.46 6.12 -4.62
C VAL A 13 -0.20 5.11 -5.72
N GLY A 14 0.71 5.42 -6.64
CA GLY A 14 1.10 4.53 -7.71
C GLY A 14 2.60 4.53 -7.98
N HIS A 15 2.99 3.95 -9.11
CA HIS A 15 4.42 3.84 -9.44
C HIS A 15 5.08 5.17 -9.78
N SER A 16 4.31 6.20 -10.16
CA SER A 16 4.82 7.56 -10.33
C SER A 16 5.27 8.16 -9.01
N ASP A 17 4.71 7.71 -7.89
CA ASP A 17 5.07 8.13 -6.54
C ASP A 17 6.29 7.39 -5.98
N GLY A 18 6.82 6.42 -6.73
CA GLY A 18 7.89 5.52 -6.29
C GLY A 18 7.40 4.19 -5.70
N TRP A 19 6.08 3.94 -5.68
CA TRP A 19 5.53 2.69 -5.16
C TRP A 19 5.71 1.53 -6.16
N PRO A 20 6.35 0.40 -5.79
CA PRO A 20 6.75 -0.61 -6.78
C PRO A 20 5.56 -1.29 -7.47
N ARG A 21 5.57 -1.40 -8.81
CA ARG A 21 4.49 -2.08 -9.57
C ARG A 21 4.20 -3.52 -9.13
N SER A 22 5.18 -4.17 -8.49
CA SER A 22 5.15 -5.55 -8.04
C SER A 22 4.52 -5.75 -6.66
N THR A 23 3.89 -4.75 -6.04
CA THR A 23 3.32 -4.90 -4.68
C THR A 23 2.15 -5.87 -4.60
N ALA A 24 1.42 -6.10 -5.69
CA ALA A 24 0.37 -7.13 -5.73
C ALA A 24 0.90 -8.56 -5.58
N ASN A 25 2.23 -8.74 -5.43
CA ASN A 25 2.88 -9.99 -5.04
C ASN A 25 2.98 -10.15 -3.51
N GLY A 26 1.87 -9.93 -2.80
CA GLY A 26 1.76 -10.22 -1.37
C GLY A 26 2.09 -9.07 -0.43
N CYS A 27 2.27 -7.84 -0.92
CA CYS A 27 2.29 -6.68 -0.02
C CYS A 27 0.91 -6.43 0.58
N GLN A 28 0.93 -5.85 1.77
CA GLN A 28 -0.27 -5.46 2.51
C GLN A 28 -0.20 -3.98 2.87
N VAL A 29 -1.37 -3.40 3.12
CA VAL A 29 -1.53 -2.03 3.61
C VAL A 29 -2.35 -2.08 4.90
N GLY A 30 -1.95 -1.28 5.89
CA GLY A 30 -2.68 -1.14 7.14
C GLY A 30 -3.76 -0.08 7.02
N ILE A 31 -5.01 -0.39 7.33
CA ILE A 31 -6.12 0.58 7.38
C ILE A 31 -6.96 0.28 8.60
N ALA A 32 -7.27 1.29 9.42
CA ALA A 32 -8.07 1.15 10.64
C ALA A 32 -7.64 -0.02 11.55
N GLY A 33 -6.33 -0.23 11.72
CA GLY A 33 -5.77 -1.28 12.59
C GLY A 33 -5.82 -2.70 12.02
N LYS A 34 -6.13 -2.89 10.74
CA LYS A 34 -6.11 -4.19 10.04
C LYS A 34 -5.23 -4.16 8.79
N LEU A 35 -4.61 -5.29 8.46
CA LEU A 35 -3.82 -5.46 7.23
C LEU A 35 -4.68 -6.02 6.10
N TYR A 36 -4.62 -5.36 4.94
CA TYR A 36 -5.34 -5.72 3.73
C TYR A 36 -4.39 -5.96 2.56
N PRO A 37 -4.62 -6.97 1.71
CA PRO A 37 -3.74 -7.25 0.58
C PRO A 37 -3.88 -6.20 -0.53
N VAL A 38 -2.74 -5.84 -1.14
CA VAL A 38 -2.73 -5.09 -2.40
C VAL A 38 -3.10 -6.05 -3.54
N VAL A 39 -4.06 -5.65 -4.38
CA VAL A 39 -4.55 -6.45 -5.50
C VAL A 39 -4.38 -5.73 -6.83
N ALA A 40 -4.21 -6.51 -7.90
CA ALA A 40 -4.01 -6.05 -9.27
C ALA A 40 -2.73 -5.22 -9.50
N SER A 41 -2.37 -5.04 -10.78
CA SER A 41 -1.22 -4.22 -11.14
C SER A 41 -1.44 -2.76 -10.74
N ILE A 42 -0.44 -2.13 -10.13
CA ILE A 42 -0.47 -0.71 -9.79
C ILE A 42 -0.42 0.16 -11.05
N SER A 43 -1.29 1.17 -11.10
CA SER A 43 -1.30 2.19 -12.14
C SER A 43 -0.24 3.26 -11.87
N ALA A 44 -0.17 4.28 -12.73
CA ALA A 44 0.71 5.43 -12.49
C ALA A 44 0.48 6.06 -11.10
N ASN A 45 -0.78 6.21 -10.68
CA ASN A 45 -1.14 7.06 -9.54
C ASN A 45 -2.06 6.39 -8.52
N HIS A 46 -2.39 5.10 -8.69
CA HIS A 46 -3.30 4.39 -7.81
C HIS A 46 -2.93 2.92 -7.60
N CYS A 47 -3.20 2.42 -6.40
CA CYS A 47 -3.19 1.02 -6.03
C CYS A 47 -4.55 0.58 -5.47
N LEU A 48 -4.90 -0.68 -5.69
CA LEU A 48 -6.17 -1.26 -5.26
C LEU A 48 -5.95 -2.20 -4.09
N ILE A 49 -6.81 -2.11 -3.08
CA ILE A 49 -6.73 -2.87 -1.83
C ILE A 49 -8.03 -3.66 -1.68
N ASP A 50 -7.92 -4.97 -1.49
CA ASP A 50 -9.09 -5.83 -1.26
C ASP A 50 -9.47 -5.80 0.23
N LEU A 51 -10.66 -5.30 0.53
CA LEU A 51 -11.17 -5.13 1.89
C LEU A 51 -12.01 -6.33 2.36
N GLY A 52 -12.34 -7.25 1.45
CA GLY A 52 -13.25 -8.37 1.72
C GLY A 52 -14.72 -8.05 1.48
N ASP A 53 -15.59 -8.97 1.88
CA ASP A 53 -17.05 -8.91 1.70
C ASP A 53 -17.75 -7.86 2.56
N GLU A 54 -17.16 -7.52 3.70
CA GLU A 54 -17.62 -6.46 4.59
C GLU A 54 -16.50 -5.47 4.89
N THR A 55 -16.83 -4.20 5.03
CA THR A 55 -15.85 -3.18 5.37
C THR A 55 -16.39 -2.15 6.34
N ALA A 56 -15.58 -1.81 7.34
CA ALA A 56 -15.78 -0.65 8.21
C ALA A 56 -14.91 0.55 7.77
N VAL A 57 -14.08 0.37 6.74
CA VAL A 57 -13.18 1.40 6.21
C VAL A 57 -13.99 2.48 5.51
N ARG A 58 -13.62 3.73 5.75
CA ARG A 58 -14.28 4.92 5.19
C ARG A 58 -13.33 5.71 4.30
N ILE A 59 -13.90 6.50 3.40
CA ILE A 59 -13.15 7.47 2.62
C ILE A 59 -12.45 8.44 3.58
N GLY A 60 -11.14 8.60 3.41
CA GLY A 60 -10.32 9.47 4.24
C GLY A 60 -9.62 8.77 5.40
N ASP A 61 -9.89 7.48 5.65
CA ASP A 61 -9.11 6.70 6.62
C ASP A 61 -7.64 6.63 6.19
N GLU A 62 -6.75 6.72 7.17
CA GLU A 62 -5.30 6.64 6.93
C GLU A 62 -4.89 5.21 6.52
N ALA A 63 -4.05 5.15 5.49
CA ALA A 63 -3.47 3.92 4.98
C ALA A 63 -1.95 3.88 5.26
N LEU A 64 -1.51 2.93 6.07
CA LEU A 64 -0.10 2.67 6.35
C LEU A 64 0.48 1.77 5.26
N LEU A 65 1.42 2.31 4.46
CA LEU A 65 2.15 1.54 3.44
C LEU A 65 3.48 0.99 3.97
N VAL A 66 4.20 1.78 4.76
CA VAL A 66 5.48 1.45 5.40
C VAL A 66 5.58 2.24 6.71
N GLY A 67 6.09 1.62 7.76
CA GLY A 67 6.30 2.25 9.08
C GLY A 67 5.48 1.58 10.18
N GLU A 68 5.20 2.35 11.23
CA GLU A 68 4.42 1.90 12.39
C GLU A 68 3.30 2.91 12.67
N ALA A 69 2.06 2.43 12.74
CA ALA A 69 0.90 3.24 13.10
C ALA A 69 -0.24 2.34 13.59
N GLY A 70 -0.98 2.79 14.61
CA GLY A 70 -2.20 2.11 15.07
C GLY A 70 -1.99 0.66 15.51
N GLY A 71 -0.82 0.33 16.07
CA GLY A 71 -0.47 -1.04 16.48
C GLY A 71 -0.09 -1.98 15.33
N LEU A 72 0.01 -1.47 14.10
CA LEU A 72 0.52 -2.19 12.94
C LEU A 72 1.95 -1.76 12.62
N THR A 73 2.75 -2.71 12.17
CA THR A 73 4.10 -2.46 11.65
C THR A 73 4.23 -3.07 10.27
N ILE A 74 4.63 -2.26 9.28
CA ILE A 74 4.97 -2.71 7.93
C ILE A 74 6.41 -2.27 7.64
N GLU A 75 7.34 -3.21 7.76
CA GLU A 75 8.75 -2.92 7.55
C GLU A 75 9.08 -2.68 6.07
N ALA A 76 9.88 -1.64 5.79
CA ALA A 76 10.38 -1.36 4.45
C ALA A 76 11.14 -2.55 3.84
N HIS A 77 11.89 -3.29 4.67
CA HIS A 77 12.59 -4.51 4.25
C HIS A 77 11.64 -5.61 3.79
N THR A 78 10.49 -5.76 4.45
CA THR A 78 9.48 -6.75 4.09
C THR A 78 8.85 -6.40 2.74
N VAL A 79 8.46 -5.14 2.54
CA VAL A 79 7.94 -4.64 1.25
C VAL A 79 8.97 -4.81 0.14
N ALA A 80 10.22 -4.44 0.39
CA ALA A 80 11.31 -4.57 -0.57
C ALA A 80 11.53 -6.03 -1.00
N ARG A 81 11.52 -6.96 -0.04
CA ARG A 81 11.63 -8.41 -0.31
C ARG A 81 10.47 -8.93 -1.15
N GLN A 82 9.23 -8.56 -0.84
CA GLN A 82 8.03 -8.98 -1.58
C GLN A 82 8.02 -8.44 -3.01
N THR A 83 8.48 -7.20 -3.19
CA THR A 83 8.54 -6.51 -4.49
C THR A 83 9.80 -6.83 -5.29
N LYS A 84 10.75 -7.57 -4.70
CA LYS A 84 12.07 -7.92 -5.28
C LYS A 84 12.93 -6.70 -5.63
N VAL A 85 12.78 -5.61 -4.87
CA VAL A 85 13.64 -4.42 -4.97
C VAL A 85 14.53 -4.30 -3.73
N GLY A 86 15.62 -3.55 -3.81
CA GLY A 86 16.41 -3.22 -2.63
C GLY A 86 15.68 -2.24 -1.71
N VAL A 87 15.88 -2.33 -0.39
CA VAL A 87 15.28 -1.39 0.57
C VAL A 87 15.69 0.06 0.29
N TYR A 88 16.95 0.28 -0.10
CA TYR A 88 17.44 1.58 -0.55
C TYR A 88 16.72 2.05 -1.82
N THR A 89 16.52 1.16 -2.79
CA THR A 89 15.77 1.46 -4.01
C THR A 89 14.34 1.87 -3.67
N LEU A 90 13.66 1.16 -2.76
CA LEU A 90 12.31 1.49 -2.32
C LEU A 90 12.23 2.91 -1.72
N LEU A 91 13.13 3.23 -0.79
CA LEU A 91 13.07 4.49 -0.04
C LEU A 91 13.61 5.69 -0.82
N MET A 92 14.68 5.51 -1.61
CA MET A 92 15.31 6.61 -2.35
C MET A 92 14.53 7.01 -3.61
N HIS A 93 13.69 6.13 -4.15
CA HIS A 93 12.88 6.43 -5.34
C HIS A 93 11.47 6.96 -5.02
N LEU A 94 11.17 7.24 -3.75
CA LEU A 94 9.96 7.98 -3.40
C LEU A 94 10.00 9.35 -4.08
N ASN A 95 8.94 9.66 -4.81
CA ASN A 95 8.91 10.82 -5.70
C ASN A 95 9.20 12.13 -4.93
N PRO A 96 10.07 13.02 -5.43
CA PRO A 96 10.37 14.33 -4.84
C PRO A 96 9.17 15.27 -4.70
N TRP A 97 8.02 14.99 -5.29
CA TRP A 97 6.80 15.77 -5.12
C TRP A 97 5.85 15.24 -4.04
N LEU A 98 6.10 14.06 -3.48
CA LEU A 98 5.36 13.61 -2.29
C LEU A 98 5.59 14.59 -1.13
N ALA A 99 4.51 15.02 -0.49
CA ALA A 99 4.61 15.91 0.66
C ALA A 99 5.39 15.23 1.78
N ARG A 100 6.47 15.87 2.27
CA ARG A 100 7.17 15.45 3.49
C ARG A 100 6.70 16.33 4.65
N ARG A 101 6.31 15.67 5.73
CA ARG A 101 6.10 16.29 7.03
C ARG A 101 7.23 15.87 7.95
N TYR A 102 7.93 16.85 8.50
CA TYR A 102 8.97 16.64 9.51
C TYR A 102 8.33 16.85 10.89
N VAL A 103 8.54 15.89 11.79
CA VAL A 103 7.98 15.88 13.15
C VAL A 103 9.12 15.95 14.14
#